data_AF-A0A351ESN8-F1
#
_entry.id   AF-A0A351ESN8-F1
#
_cell.length_a   1.000
_cell.length_b   1.000
_cell.length_c   1.000
_cell.angle_alpha   90.00
_cell.angle_beta   90.00
_cell.angle_gamma   90.00
#
_symmetry.space_group_name_H-M   'P 1'
#
loop_
_entity.id
_entity.type
_entity.pdbx_description
1 polymer ?
#
loop_
_entity_poly.entity_id
_entity_poly.type
_entity_poly.pdbx_seq_one_letter_code
_entity_poly.pdbx_strand_id
1 'polypeptide(L)' 'MIAYFDTSALVPLMINEPASDTCRRLWNDATRTISTRLIYPEARAALAQAERMGRL' A
#
# COMPACT_ATOMS: atom_id res chain seq x y z
N MET A 1 6.64 -6.49 -16.25
CA MET A 1 5.57 -5.45 -16.20
C MET A 1 6.03 -4.30 -15.33
N ILE A 2 5.72 -3.04 -15.68
CA ILE A 2 5.89 -1.90 -14.76
C ILE A 2 4.59 -1.72 -13.98
N ALA A 3 4.66 -1.68 -12.65
CA ALA A 3 3.51 -1.50 -11.79
C ALA A 3 3.53 -0.10 -11.14
N TYR A 4 2.42 0.61 -11.25
CA TYR A 4 2.20 1.88 -10.59
C TYR A 4 1.37 1.66 -9.34
N PHE A 5 1.91 2.00 -8.18
CA PHE A 5 1.29 1.80 -6.88
C PHE A 5 0.76 3.13 -6.35
N ASP A 6 -0.55 3.15 -6.09
CA ASP A 6 -1.22 4.17 -5.29
C ASP A 6 -1.22 3.76 -3.79
N THR A 7 -1.60 4.68 -2.90
CA THR A 7 -1.66 4.46 -1.45
C THR A 7 -2.48 3.22 -1.08
N SER A 8 -3.64 3.05 -1.71
CA SER A 8 -4.52 1.89 -1.48
C SER A 8 -3.89 0.54 -1.82
N ALA A 9 -2.91 0.52 -2.73
CA ALA A 9 -2.15 -0.68 -3.10
C ALA A 9 -0.85 -0.86 -2.30
N LEU A 10 -0.34 0.21 -1.67
CA LEU A 10 0.85 0.15 -0.81
C LEU A 10 0.52 -0.24 0.62
N VAL A 11 -0.60 0.23 1.19
CA VAL A 11 -1.02 -0.10 2.57
C VAL A 11 -1.09 -1.62 2.82
N PRO A 12 -1.65 -2.46 1.91
CA PRO A 12 -1.66 -3.92 2.07
C PRO A 12 -0.29 -4.60 2.05
N LEU A 13 0.78 -3.88 1.69
CA LEU A 13 2.16 -4.38 1.80
C LEU A 13 2.76 -4.14 3.20
N MET A 14 2.18 -3.23 3.98
CA MET A 14 2.67 -2.85 5.32
C MET A 14 1.88 -3.52 6.44
N ILE A 15 0.58 -3.73 6.24
CA ILE A 15 -0.34 -4.31 7.23
C ILE A 15 -1.25 -5.35 6.58
N ASN A 16 -1.88 -6.19 7.40
CA ASN A 16 -2.75 -7.26 6.90
C ASN A 16 -4.12 -6.72 6.46
N GLU A 17 -4.30 -6.58 5.16
CA GLU A 17 -5.55 -6.20 4.50
C GLU A 17 -6.05 -7.30 3.56
N PRO A 18 -7.34 -7.36 3.21
CA PRO A 18 -7.86 -8.34 2.25
C PRO A 18 -7.13 -8.36 0.90
N ALA A 19 -6.56 -7.23 0.47
CA ALA A 19 -5.83 -7.11 -0.78
C ALA A 19 -4.34 -7.54 -0.71
N SER A 20 -3.83 -7.92 0.48
CA SER A 20 -2.39 -8.12 0.72
C SER A 20 -1.76 -9.12 -0.25
N ASP A 21 -2.41 -10.26 -0.50
CA ASP A 21 -1.86 -11.30 -1.37
C ASP A 21 -1.81 -10.89 -2.84
N THR A 22 -2.78 -10.09 -3.28
CA THR A 22 -2.79 -9.56 -4.65
C THR A 22 -1.73 -8.46 -4.80
N CYS A 23 -1.66 -7.53 -3.86
CA CYS A 23 -0.64 -6.47 -3.87
C CYS A 23 0.78 -7.05 -3.78
N ARG A 24 1.00 -8.07 -2.95
CA ARG A 24 2.31 -8.73 -2.81
C ARG A 24 2.73 -9.44 -4.09
N ARG A 25 1.80 -10.15 -4.76
CA ARG A 25 2.07 -10.76 -6.07
C ARG A 25 2.45 -9.71 -7.11
N LEU A 26 1.66 -8.65 -7.25
CA LEU A 26 1.95 -7.56 -8.19
C LEU A 26 3.28 -6.86 -7.89
N TRP A 27 3.61 -6.65 -6.62
CA TRP A 27 4.89 -6.07 -6.21
C TRP A 27 6.07 -6.96 -6.61
N ASN A 28 5.97 -8.26 -6.34
CA ASN A 28 7.05 -9.23 -6.60
C ASN A 28 7.23 -9.52 -8.09
N ASP A 29 6.15 -9.56 -8.87
CA ASP A 29 6.19 -9.90 -10.30
C ASP A 29 6.53 -8.67 -11.17
N ALA A 30 6.46 -7.46 -10.60
CA ALA A 30 6.81 -6.24 -11.31
C ALA A 30 8.31 -6.15 -11.57
N THR A 31 8.67 -5.88 -12.82
CA THR A 31 10.05 -5.56 -13.21
C THR A 31 10.50 -4.21 -12.62
N ARG A 32 9.53 -3.31 -12.40
CA ARG A 32 9.75 -2.02 -11.75
C ARG A 32 8.48 -1.56 -11.06
N THR A 33 8.61 -1.09 -9.83
CA THR A 33 7.54 -0.46 -9.06
C THR A 33 7.75 1.04 -9.04
N ILE A 34 6.70 1.79 -9.38
CA ILE A 34 6.70 3.25 -9.41
C ILE A 34 5.56 3.76 -8.54
N SER A 35 5.82 4.83 -7.80
CA SER A 35 4.79 5.56 -7.08
C SER A 35 5.11 7.05 -7.07
N THR A 36 4.17 7.85 -6.57
CA THR A 36 4.37 9.30 -6.40
C THR A 36 4.87 9.59 -4.99
N ARG A 37 5.47 10.78 -4.79
CA ARG A 37 5.86 11.24 -3.44
C ARG A 37 4.66 11.47 -2.51
N LEU A 38 3.45 11.61 -3.06
CA LEU A 38 2.23 11.83 -2.29
C LEU A 38 1.83 10.60 -1.45
N ILE A 39 2.35 9.42 -1.79
CA ILE A 39 2.09 8.19 -1.04
C ILE A 39 2.57 8.28 0.42
N TYR A 40 3.58 9.09 0.70
CA TYR A 40 4.08 9.27 2.05
C TYR A 40 3.04 9.91 2.99
N PRO A 41 2.54 11.14 2.73
CA PRO A 41 1.51 11.73 3.59
C PRO A 41 0.20 10.94 3.59
N GLU A 42 -0.19 10.33 2.46
CA GLU A 42 -1.45 9.57 2.37
C GLU A 42 -1.41 8.27 3.17
N ALA A 43 -0.36 7.45 3.02
CA ALA A 43 -0.23 6.22 3.79
C ALA A 43 -0.14 6.50 5.31
N ARG A 44 0.58 7.57 5.70
CA ARG A 44 0.64 8.01 7.10
C ARG A 44 -0.72 8.44 7.63
N ALA A 45 -1.50 9.20 6.85
CA ALA A 45 -2.83 9.61 7.24
C ALA A 45 -3.78 8.42 7.37
N ALA A 46 -3.75 7.48 6.42
CA ALA A 46 -4.56 6.27 6.43
C ALA A 46 -4.26 5.36 7.64
N LEU A 47 -2.98 5.09 7.91
CA LEU A 47 -2.57 4.28 9.06
C LEU A 47 -2.92 4.95 10.38
N ALA A 48 -2.67 6.26 10.53
CA ALA A 48 -3.04 6.98 11.75
C ALA A 48 -4.55 7.02 11.98
N GLN A 49 -5.35 7.08 10.90
CA GLN A 49 -6.80 6.96 11.01
C GLN A 49 -7.22 5.56 11.46
N ALA A 50 -6.65 4.51 10.88
CA ALA A 50 -6.93 3.14 11.26
C ALA A 50 -6.57 2.85 12.73
N GLU A 51 -5.45 3.38 13.21
CA GLU A 51 -5.05 3.32 14.63
C GLU A 51 -6.08 4.00 15.54
N ARG A 52 -6.52 5.24 15.20
CA ARG A 52 -7.56 5.95 15.96
C ARG A 52 -8.91 5.21 15.97
N MET A 53 -9.16 4.38 14.97
CA MET A 53 -10.35 3.54 14.87
C MET A 53 -10.17 2.18 15.57
N GLY A 54 -9.00 1.87 16.13
CA GLY A 54 -8.70 0.57 16.75
C GLY A 54 -8.69 -0.59 15.75
N ARG A 55 -8.26 -0.33 14.50
CA ARG A 55 -8.27 -1.30 13.39
C ARG A 55 -6.88 -1.80 12.99
N LEU A 56 -5.83 -1.39 13.71
CA LEU A 56 -4.45 -1.86 13.57
C LEU A 56 -4.04 -2.59 14.85
#